data_AF-A0A1D7XLI2-F1
#
_entry.id   AF-A0A1D7XLI2-F1
#
_cell.length_a   1.000
_cell.length_b   1.000
_cell.length_c   1.000
_cell.angle_alpha   90.00
_cell.angle_beta   90.00
_cell.angle_gamma   90.00
#
_symmetry.space_group_name_H-M   'P 1'
#
loop_
_entity.id
_entity.type
_entity.pdbx_description
1 polymer ?
#
loop_
_entity_poly.entity_id
_entity_poly.type
_entity_poly.pdbx_seq_one_letter_code
_entity_poly.pdbx_strand_id
1 'polypeptide(L)' 'MNKHSSYSLKLINKISEAKEISYYELKKIFSKYENEKDDKMNKKFDLDIELKKLEEKGLIAQEDGMIVFEGV' A
#
# COMPACT_ATOMS: atom_id res chain seq x y z
N MET A 1 6.86 15.82 -13.13
CA MET A 1 6.65 14.36 -13.01
C MET A 1 6.52 14.03 -11.53
N ASN A 2 5.30 13.76 -11.05
CA ASN A 2 5.08 13.34 -9.66
C ASN A 2 5.74 11.97 -9.48
N LYS A 3 6.89 11.93 -8.79
CA LYS A 3 7.51 10.68 -8.35
C LYS A 3 6.58 10.08 -7.30
N HIS A 4 5.73 9.12 -7.69
CA HIS A 4 5.12 8.22 -6.73
C HIS A 4 6.25 7.62 -5.88
N SER A 5 6.10 7.63 -4.55
CA SER A 5 7.10 6.99 -3.69
C SER A 5 7.26 5.54 -4.14
N SER A 6 8.48 4.99 -4.11
CA SER A 6 8.71 3.60 -4.56
C SER A 6 7.82 2.61 -3.80
N TYR A 7 7.43 2.96 -2.58
CA TYR A 7 6.60 2.17 -1.70
C TYR A 7 5.12 2.14 -2.10
N SER A 8 4.53 3.27 -2.51
CA SER A 8 3.14 3.32 -2.99
C SER A 8 2.97 2.46 -4.25
N LEU A 9 3.94 2.50 -5.17
CA LEU A 9 3.91 1.66 -6.37
C LEU A 9 4.07 0.17 -6.02
N LYS A 10 4.99 -0.16 -5.10
CA LYS A 10 5.14 -1.53 -4.59
C LYS A 10 3.85 -2.04 -3.93
N LEU A 11 3.16 -1.19 -3.17
CA LEU A 11 1.89 -1.53 -2.52
C LEU A 11 0.83 -1.89 -3.57
N ILE A 12 0.64 -1.03 -4.57
CA ILE A 12 -0.31 -1.27 -5.66
C ILE A 12 0.02 -2.56 -6.40
N ASN A 13 1.29 -2.77 -6.78
CA ASN A 13 1.71 -3.98 -7.48
C ASN A 13 1.43 -5.23 -6.65
N LYS A 14 1.71 -5.18 -5.33
CA LYS A 14 1.50 -6.35 -4.46
C LYS A 14 0.03 -6.71 -4.32
N ILE A 15 -0.83 -5.71 -4.15
CA ILE A 15 -2.29 -5.92 -4.06
C ILE A 15 -2.83 -6.42 -5.40
N SER A 16 -2.39 -5.84 -6.52
CA SER A 16 -2.81 -6.22 -7.87
C SER A 16 -2.38 -7.66 -8.24
N GLU A 17 -1.16 -8.07 -7.89
CA GLU A 17 -0.68 -9.44 -8.08
C GLU A 17 -1.47 -10.47 -7.28
N ALA A 18 -1.77 -10.15 -6.02
CA ALA A 18 -2.51 -11.05 -5.13
C ALA A 18 -4.00 -11.10 -5.47
N LYS A 19 -4.55 -10.03 -6.05
CA LYS A 19 -5.99 -9.72 -6.22
C LYS A 19 -6.76 -9.57 -4.91
N GLU A 20 -6.41 -10.35 -3.92
CA GLU A 20 -6.96 -10.32 -2.57
C GLU A 20 -5.84 -10.69 -1.59
N ILE A 21 -5.68 -9.92 -0.52
CA ILE A 21 -4.63 -10.14 0.47
C ILE A 21 -5.08 -9.62 1.84
N SER A 22 -4.74 -10.34 2.92
CA SER A 22 -5.08 -9.85 4.25
C SER A 22 -4.26 -8.62 4.63
N TYR A 23 -4.86 -7.71 5.40
CA TYR A 23 -4.17 -6.56 5.98
C TYR A 23 -2.94 -6.99 6.77
N TYR A 24 -3.03 -8.10 7.51
CA TYR A 24 -1.92 -8.61 8.31
C TYR A 24 -0.72 -9.05 7.46
N GLU A 25 -0.96 -9.73 6.34
CA GLU A 25 0.10 -10.12 5.41
C GLU A 25 0.76 -8.92 4.75
N LEU A 26 -0.06 -7.94 4.31
CA LEU A 26 0.45 -6.67 3.80
C LEU A 26 1.31 -5.95 4.84
N LYS A 27 0.81 -5.82 6.07
CA LYS A 27 1.56 -5.21 7.17
C LYS A 27 2.88 -5.92 7.42
N LYS A 28 2.91 -7.25 7.37
CA LYS A 28 4.15 -8.02 7.51
C LYS A 28 5.14 -7.72 6.37
N ILE A 29 4.67 -7.66 5.13
CA ILE A 29 5.49 -7.33 3.96
C ILE A 29 6.08 -5.92 4.08
N PHE A 30 5.26 -4.96 4.51
CA PHE A 30 5.64 -3.54 4.54
C PHE A 30 6.23 -3.05 5.85
N SER A 31 6.21 -3.85 6.92
CA SER A 31 6.80 -3.53 8.23
C SER A 31 8.30 -3.17 8.16
N LYS A 32 9.03 -3.75 7.21
CA LYS A 32 10.45 -3.44 6.97
C LYS A 32 10.63 -2.04 6.39
N TYR A 33 9.67 -1.56 5.59
CA TYR A 33 9.74 -0.27 4.92
C TYR A 33 9.30 0.90 5.82
N GLU A 34 8.50 0.66 6.85
CA GLU A 34 8.17 1.68 7.86
C GLU A 34 9.40 2.11 8.69
N ASN A 35 10.42 1.26 8.74
CA ASN A 35 11.66 1.47 9.48
C ASN A 35 12.83 1.94 8.61
N GLU A 36 12.71 1.86 7.28
CA GLU A 36 13.69 2.41 6.34
C GLU A 36 13.44 3.90 6.17
N LYS A 37 14.30 4.73 6.77
CA LYS A 37 14.38 6.16 6.43
C LYS A 37 14.96 6.25 5.02
N ASP A 38 14.11 6.49 4.03
CA ASP A 38 14.57 6.84 2.70
C ASP A 38 15.19 8.25 2.78
N ASP A 39 16.52 8.32 2.86
CA ASP A 39 17.35 9.52 3.12
C ASP A 39 17.10 10.70 2.15
N LYS A 40 16.29 10.50 1.11
CA LYS A 40 15.97 11.51 0.09
C LYS A 40 14.55 12.06 0.16
N MET A 41 13.67 11.50 0.98
CA MET A 41 12.30 12.02 1.17
C MET A 41 11.86 11.84 2.61
N ASN A 42 11.64 12.93 3.33
CA ASN A 42 11.04 12.98 4.69
C ASN A 42 9.58 12.44 4.77
N LYS A 43 9.16 11.56 3.86
CA LYS A 43 7.85 10.92 3.90
C LYS A 43 8.03 9.51 4.45
N LYS A 44 7.78 9.37 5.76
CA LYS A 44 7.60 8.06 6.40
C LYS A 44 6.48 7.32 5.65
N PHE A 45 6.77 6.13 5.15
CA PHE A 45 5.73 5.26 4.61
C PHE A 45 4.84 4.82 5.76
N ASP A 46 3.52 4.94 5.57
CA ASP A 46 2.50 4.55 6.53
C ASP A 46 1.46 3.75 5.74
N LEU A 47 1.36 2.46 6.04
CA LEU A 47 0.54 1.54 5.28
C LEU A 47 -0.94 1.94 5.34
N ASP A 48 -1.43 2.35 6.51
CA ASP A 48 -2.84 2.69 6.72
C ASP A 48 -3.21 3.94 5.91
N ILE A 49 -2.32 4.94 5.89
CA ILE A 49 -2.51 6.16 5.08
C ILE A 49 -2.53 5.84 3.59
N GLU A 50 -1.64 4.96 3.12
CA GLU A 50 -1.57 4.61 1.70
C GLU A 50 -2.76 3.77 1.26
N LEU A 51 -3.20 2.80 2.07
CA LEU A 51 -4.41 2.01 1.80
C LEU A 51 -5.65 2.89 1.72
N LYS A 52 -5.83 3.83 2.66
CA LYS A 52 -6.94 4.78 2.62
C LYS A 52 -6.97 5.59 1.32
N LYS A 53 -5.81 6.05 0.83
CA LYS A 53 -5.73 6.77 -0.45
C LYS A 53 -6.07 5.90 -1.66
N LEU A 54 -5.81 4.59 -1.60
CA LEU A 54 -6.15 3.67 -2.68
C LEU A 54 -7.66 3.36 -2.67
N GLU A 55 -8.25 3.22 -1.49
CA GLU A 55 -9.69 3.04 -1.30
C GLU A 55 -10.48 4.28 -1.73
N GLU A 56 -10.05 5.49 -1.34
CA GLU A 56 -10.64 6.76 -1.81
C GLU A 56 -10.59 6.93 -3.33
N LYS A 57 -9.68 6.21 -4.01
CA LYS A 57 -9.56 6.19 -5.47
C LYS A 57 -10.34 5.06 -6.14
N GLY A 58 -11.02 4.21 -5.38
CA GLY A 58 -11.73 3.04 -5.89
C GLY A 58 -10.79 1.98 -6.51
N LEU A 59 -9.52 1.95 -6.10
CA LEU A 59 -8.57 0.95 -6.59
C LEU A 59 -8.63 -0.34 -5.76
N ILE A 60 -9.04 -0.23 -4.51
CA ILE A 60 -9.16 -1.34 -3.57
C ILE A 60 -10.42 -1.16 -2.71
N ALA A 61 -10.92 -2.27 -2.18
CA ALA A 61 -11.91 -2.32 -1.11
C ALA A 61 -11.30 -2.98 0.13
N GLN A 62 -11.71 -2.54 1.32
CA GLN A 62 -11.29 -3.13 2.59
C GLN A 62 -12.49 -3.76 3.29
N GLU A 63 -12.54 -5.09 3.36
CA GLU A 63 -13.68 -5.85 3.89
C GLU A 63 -13.18 -6.93 4.86
N ASP A 64 -13.68 -6.95 6.09
CA ASP A 64 -13.34 -7.97 7.11
C ASP A 64 -11.83 -8.24 7.31
N GLY A 65 -11.00 -7.20 7.16
CA GLY A 65 -9.54 -7.30 7.28
C GLY A 65 -8.83 -7.81 6.03
N MET A 66 -9.56 -8.01 4.93
CA MET A 66 -9.05 -8.30 3.59
C MET A 66 -8.96 -7.02 2.77
N ILE A 67 -8.00 -7.00 1.86
CA ILE A 67 -7.79 -5.94 0.89
C ILE A 67 -7.98 -6.54 -0.50
N VAL A 68 -9.04 -6.13 -1.16
CA VAL A 68 -9.45 -6.62 -2.48
C VAL A 68 -9.05 -5.59 -3.52
N PHE A 69 -8.37 -6.03 -4.57
CA PHE A 69 -8.07 -5.18 -5.71
C PHE A 69 -9.30 -5.03 -6.61
N GLU A 70 -9.79 -3.81 -6.77
CA GLU A 70 -10.97 -3.53 -7.58
C GLU A 70 -10.63 -3.02 -8.98
N GLY A 71 -9.47 -2.35 -9.13
CA GLY A 71 -8.85 -2.03 -10.42
C GLY A 71 -9.82 -1.63 -11.53
N VAL A 72 -10.35 -0.41 -11.49
CA VAL A 72 -11.03 0.21 -12.64
C VAL A 72 -10.01 0.62 -13.70
#